data_AF-A0A6L3Z8I8-F1
#
_entry.id   AF-A0A6L3Z8I8-F1
#
_cell.length_a   1.000
_cell.length_b   1.000
_cell.length_c   1.000
_cell.angle_alpha   90.00
_cell.angle_beta   90.00
_cell.angle_gamma   90.00
#
_symmetry.space_group_name_H-M   'P 1'
#
loop_
_entity.id
_entity.type
_entity.pdbx_description
1 polymer ?
#
loop_
_entity_poly.entity_id
_entity_poly.type
_entity_poly.pdbx_seq_one_letter_code
_entity_poly.pdbx_strand_id
1 'polypeptide(L)'
;MNKTTFFAYARRAPFGGRLSQAQVDGTSAILAEAERRGLPDEQTAYVLATAFHETGGKMQPIEENLTYTSAARIRQVWPSRFSTVHSAQPFVRNPQALANKVYGGRMGNTGANDGWRFRGRGLVQITGRDNYKKYGLGDAPDKALEDSTAVRILFDGMINGKFTGKRLADYFGAGNANPEGARDIVNGSDKASLIAGYYRNFLDSLVAAREMKPAVAEDAKPDDVPLLQDKTVQTIVAGTGGTLVTGLIGAVSNPWAFATVALLLVAAGAGFWLWKSGRLELKRVAV
;
A
#
# COMPACT_ATOMS: atom_id res chain seq x y z
N MET A 1 4.03 7.00 -24.90
CA MET A 1 2.69 6.38 -24.71
C MET A 1 1.59 7.44 -24.55
N ASN A 2 0.31 7.10 -24.74
CA ASN A 2 -0.81 8.03 -24.50
C ASN A 2 -1.16 8.12 -22.99
N LYS A 3 -0.74 9.20 -22.32
CA LYS A 3 -0.98 9.39 -20.86
C LYS A 3 -2.47 9.53 -20.51
N THR A 4 -3.28 10.12 -21.40
CA THR A 4 -4.73 10.28 -21.17
C THR A 4 -5.41 8.92 -21.08
N THR A 5 -5.12 8.02 -22.02
CA THR A 5 -5.64 6.65 -22.00
C THR A 5 -5.14 5.89 -20.77
N PHE A 6 -3.84 5.98 -20.46
CA PHE A 6 -3.28 5.33 -19.26
C PHE A 6 -4.05 5.72 -18.00
N PHE A 7 -4.21 7.03 -17.73
CA PHE A 7 -4.89 7.48 -16.53
C PHE A 7 -6.40 7.20 -16.54
N ALA A 8 -7.04 7.10 -17.71
CA ALA A 8 -8.44 6.68 -17.78
C ALA A 8 -8.65 5.24 -17.28
N TYR A 9 -7.75 4.33 -17.66
CA TYR A 9 -7.77 2.93 -17.20
C TYR A 9 -7.35 2.83 -15.73
N ALA A 10 -6.20 3.43 -15.37
CA ALA A 10 -5.67 3.37 -14.01
C ALA A 10 -6.66 3.96 -12.98
N ARG A 11 -7.40 5.01 -13.36
CA ARG A 11 -8.43 5.63 -12.50
C ARG A 11 -9.45 4.60 -12.02
N ARG A 12 -9.90 3.67 -12.87
CA ARG A 12 -10.86 2.62 -12.49
C ARG A 12 -10.24 1.67 -11.48
N ALA A 13 -9.08 1.13 -11.82
CA ALA A 13 -8.27 0.29 -10.94
C ALA A 13 -6.78 0.51 -11.26
N PRO A 14 -5.89 0.63 -10.26
CA PRO A 14 -6.14 0.38 -8.83
C PRO A 14 -6.63 1.61 -8.03
N PHE A 15 -6.81 2.78 -8.65
CA PHE A 15 -7.09 4.02 -7.91
C PHE A 15 -8.54 4.17 -7.40
N GLY A 16 -9.48 3.32 -7.84
CA GLY A 16 -10.82 3.24 -7.25
C GLY A 16 -11.77 4.37 -7.64
N GLY A 17 -11.64 4.89 -8.86
CA GLY A 17 -12.57 5.81 -9.50
C GLY A 17 -12.15 7.29 -9.48
N ARG A 18 -11.19 7.69 -8.63
CA ARG A 18 -10.73 9.08 -8.52
C ARG A 18 -9.21 9.15 -8.49
N LEU A 19 -8.67 10.24 -9.01
CA LEU A 19 -7.25 10.55 -9.01
C LEU A 19 -7.04 11.97 -8.49
N SER A 20 -6.18 12.15 -7.50
CA SER A 20 -5.69 13.47 -7.11
C SER A 20 -4.59 13.93 -8.05
N GLN A 21 -4.33 15.24 -8.09
CA GLN A 21 -3.24 15.78 -8.89
C GLN A 21 -1.89 15.21 -8.44
N ALA A 22 -1.66 15.08 -7.13
CA ALA A 22 -0.44 14.47 -6.59
C ALA A 22 -0.25 13.00 -7.04
N GLN A 23 -1.35 12.22 -7.16
CA GLN A 23 -1.27 10.87 -7.72
C GLN A 23 -0.90 10.88 -9.20
N VAL A 24 -1.45 11.82 -9.97
CA VAL A 24 -1.12 12.00 -11.39
C VAL A 24 0.35 12.40 -11.56
N ASP A 25 0.84 13.35 -10.77
CA ASP A 25 2.21 13.87 -10.87
C ASP A 25 3.24 12.79 -10.52
N GLY A 26 3.06 12.11 -9.39
CA GLY A 26 3.99 11.06 -8.96
C GLY A 26 3.97 9.83 -9.88
N THR A 27 2.79 9.42 -10.35
CA THR A 27 2.67 8.36 -11.36
C THR A 27 3.35 8.79 -12.67
N SER A 28 3.17 10.03 -13.09
CA SER A 28 3.80 10.58 -14.29
C SER A 28 5.32 10.64 -14.18
N ALA A 29 5.86 10.94 -13.00
CA ALA A 29 7.29 10.93 -12.74
C ALA A 29 7.89 9.52 -12.87
N ILE A 30 7.20 8.50 -12.33
CA ILE A 30 7.61 7.10 -12.48
C ILE A 30 7.56 6.66 -13.95
N LEU A 31 6.49 7.00 -14.67
CA LEU A 31 6.35 6.68 -16.10
C LEU A 31 7.45 7.35 -16.94
N ALA A 32 7.76 8.62 -16.66
CA ALA A 32 8.82 9.34 -17.36
C ALA A 32 10.20 8.72 -17.09
N GLU A 33 10.48 8.28 -15.87
CA GLU A 33 11.74 7.60 -15.55
C GLU A 33 11.83 6.22 -16.21
N ALA A 34 10.72 5.47 -16.27
CA ALA A 34 10.67 4.20 -16.98
C ALA A 34 10.97 4.37 -18.47
N GLU A 35 10.36 5.38 -19.10
CA GLU A 35 10.63 5.74 -20.50
C GLU A 35 12.10 6.15 -20.69
N ARG A 36 12.63 7.02 -19.83
CA ARG A 36 14.03 7.46 -19.86
C ARG A 36 15.03 6.29 -19.76
N ARG A 37 14.69 5.26 -19.00
CA ARG A 37 15.53 4.05 -18.83
C ARG A 37 15.21 2.93 -19.81
N GLY A 38 14.22 3.10 -20.69
CA GLY A 38 13.81 2.09 -21.67
C GLY A 38 13.24 0.82 -21.05
N LEU A 39 12.53 0.92 -19.93
CA LEU A 39 11.92 -0.26 -19.29
C LEU A 39 10.75 -0.79 -20.13
N PRO A 40 10.60 -2.12 -20.27
CA PRO A 40 9.43 -2.73 -20.87
C PRO A 40 8.20 -2.53 -19.97
N ASP A 41 7.00 -2.74 -20.53
CA ASP A 41 5.74 -2.47 -19.83
C ASP A 41 5.55 -3.36 -18.60
N GLU A 42 5.98 -4.61 -18.65
CA GLU A 42 5.90 -5.54 -17.53
C GLU A 42 6.73 -5.01 -16.34
N GLN A 43 7.97 -4.61 -16.60
CA GLN A 43 8.80 -4.04 -15.53
C GLN A 43 8.24 -2.71 -15.03
N THR A 44 7.75 -1.86 -15.92
CA THR A 44 7.13 -0.57 -15.58
C THR A 44 5.88 -0.74 -14.71
N ALA A 45 5.00 -1.68 -15.07
CA ALA A 45 3.81 -2.02 -14.30
C ALA A 45 4.17 -2.47 -12.88
N TYR A 46 5.25 -3.24 -12.73
CA TYR A 46 5.68 -3.73 -11.42
C TYR A 46 6.28 -2.62 -10.54
N VAL A 47 7.03 -1.70 -11.14
CA VAL A 47 7.53 -0.49 -10.45
C VAL A 47 6.36 0.36 -9.94
N LEU A 48 5.35 0.59 -10.78
CA LEU A 48 4.13 1.31 -10.40
C LEU A 48 3.36 0.60 -9.28
N ALA A 49 3.16 -0.71 -9.40
CA ALA A 49 2.48 -1.52 -8.40
C ALA A 49 3.18 -1.47 -7.03
N THR A 50 4.52 -1.52 -7.04
CA THR A 50 5.34 -1.39 -5.85
C THR A 50 5.15 -0.02 -5.22
N ALA A 51 5.34 1.07 -5.97
CA ALA A 51 5.16 2.43 -5.46
C ALA A 51 3.74 2.67 -4.93
N PHE A 52 2.72 2.13 -5.61
CA PHE A 52 1.34 2.21 -5.16
C PHE A 52 1.15 1.50 -3.81
N HIS A 53 1.65 0.28 -3.67
CA HIS A 53 1.53 -0.48 -2.43
C HIS A 53 2.25 0.21 -1.26
N GLU A 54 3.53 0.53 -1.45
CA GLU A 54 4.40 1.06 -0.40
C GLU A 54 3.98 2.45 0.09
N THR A 55 3.32 3.24 -0.77
CA THR A 55 2.82 4.58 -0.40
C THR A 55 1.36 4.60 0.04
N GLY A 56 0.69 3.45 0.09
CA GLY A 56 -0.75 3.37 0.35
C GLY A 56 -1.59 4.08 -0.70
N GLY A 57 -1.17 4.01 -1.97
CA GLY A 57 -1.84 4.61 -3.12
C GLY A 57 -1.60 6.11 -3.32
N LYS A 58 -0.79 6.76 -2.47
CA LYS A 58 -0.49 8.19 -2.59
C LYS A 58 0.36 8.52 -3.81
N MET A 59 1.20 7.58 -4.26
CA MET A 59 2.17 7.75 -5.35
C MET A 59 3.13 8.92 -5.11
N GLN A 60 3.38 9.23 -3.84
CA GLN A 60 4.24 10.33 -3.40
C GLN A 60 5.25 9.79 -2.39
N PRO A 61 6.47 10.33 -2.34
CA PRO A 61 7.42 9.93 -1.30
C PRO A 61 6.83 10.26 0.07
N ILE A 62 6.91 9.30 0.99
CA ILE A 62 6.37 9.43 2.35
C ILE A 62 7.48 9.25 3.37
N GLU A 63 7.28 9.83 4.55
CA GLU A 63 8.10 9.57 5.74
C GLU A 63 7.30 8.72 6.72
N GLU A 64 7.94 7.77 7.38
CA GLU A 64 7.28 7.01 8.44
C GLU A 64 6.89 7.93 9.61
N ASN A 65 5.65 7.77 10.09
CA ASN A 65 5.21 8.43 11.31
C ASN A 65 5.32 7.47 12.50
N LEU A 66 6.22 7.79 13.43
CA LEU A 66 6.47 7.01 14.64
C LEU A 66 5.74 7.55 15.87
N THR A 67 4.70 8.36 15.68
CA THR A 67 3.88 8.88 16.78
C THR A 67 2.80 7.89 17.14
N TYR A 68 2.97 7.22 18.28
CA TYR A 68 1.96 6.33 18.85
C TYR A 68 1.39 6.90 20.15
N THR A 69 0.07 6.81 20.32
CA THR A 69 -0.63 7.32 21.50
C THR A 69 -0.79 6.28 22.61
N SER A 70 -0.45 5.01 22.35
CA SER A 70 -0.52 3.93 23.36
C SER A 70 0.69 2.98 23.29
N ALA A 71 1.19 2.63 24.46
CA ALA A 71 2.28 1.66 24.61
C ALA A 71 1.85 0.26 24.15
N ALA A 72 0.56 -0.08 24.29
CA ALA A 72 0.01 -1.34 23.81
C ALA A 72 0.15 -1.47 22.28
N ARG A 73 -0.14 -0.38 21.54
CA ARG A 73 0.03 -0.37 20.09
C ARG A 73 1.51 -0.45 19.68
N ILE A 74 2.39 0.27 20.37
CA ILE A 74 3.85 0.19 20.12
C ILE A 74 4.34 -1.26 20.27
N ARG A 75 3.98 -1.94 21.37
CA ARG A 75 4.33 -3.36 21.56
C ARG A 75 3.71 -4.26 20.50
N GLN A 76 2.47 -4.00 20.09
CA GLN A 76 1.81 -4.79 19.06
C GLN A 76 2.56 -4.71 17.71
N VAL A 77 3.11 -3.54 17.38
CA VAL A 77 3.89 -3.34 16.15
C VAL A 77 5.30 -3.93 16.27
N TRP A 78 5.95 -3.81 17.43
CA TRP A 78 7.30 -4.34 17.66
C TRP A 78 7.39 -5.26 18.89
N PRO A 79 6.77 -6.46 18.85
CA PRO A 79 6.75 -7.37 20.00
C PRO A 79 8.15 -7.87 20.38
N SER A 80 9.06 -7.98 19.42
CA SER A 80 10.46 -8.36 19.66
C SER A 80 11.32 -7.24 20.23
N ARG A 81 10.87 -5.98 20.18
CA ARG A 81 11.58 -4.81 20.76
C ARG A 81 11.06 -4.44 22.14
N PHE A 82 9.82 -4.83 22.44
CA PHE A 82 9.12 -4.51 23.68
C PHE A 82 8.50 -5.78 24.26
N SER A 83 9.19 -6.41 25.20
CA SER A 83 8.71 -7.64 25.86
C SER A 83 7.38 -7.42 26.58
N THR A 84 7.20 -6.24 27.19
CA THR A 84 5.99 -5.86 27.94
C THR A 84 5.43 -4.52 27.46
N VAL A 85 4.13 -4.28 27.68
CA VAL A 85 3.51 -2.98 27.40
C VAL A 85 4.21 -1.88 28.21
N HIS A 86 4.60 -2.17 29.45
CA HIS A 86 5.32 -1.23 30.30
C HIS A 86 6.65 -0.78 29.67
N SER A 87 7.42 -1.68 29.04
CA SER A 87 8.69 -1.33 28.38
C SER A 87 8.52 -0.34 27.21
N ALA A 88 7.32 -0.23 26.64
CA ALA A 88 6.99 0.70 25.56
C ALA A 88 6.49 2.07 26.04
N GLN A 89 6.17 2.24 27.34
CA GLN A 89 5.61 3.49 27.87
C GLN A 89 6.47 4.73 27.62
N PRO A 90 7.81 4.70 27.77
CA PRO A 90 8.65 5.88 27.53
C PRO A 90 8.61 6.41 26.09
N PHE A 91 8.07 5.63 25.15
CA PHE A 91 8.05 5.93 23.72
C PHE A 91 6.70 6.47 23.22
N VAL A 92 5.68 6.51 24.08
CA VAL A 92 4.37 7.08 23.75
C VAL A 92 4.52 8.58 23.47
N ARG A 93 4.01 9.02 22.31
CA ARG A 93 4.15 10.40 21.80
C ARG A 93 5.60 10.89 21.75
N ASN A 94 6.57 9.98 21.68
CA ASN A 94 8.00 10.30 21.57
C ASN A 94 8.63 9.58 20.36
N PRO A 95 8.36 10.08 19.14
CA PRO A 95 8.73 9.39 17.90
C PRO A 95 10.25 9.28 17.71
N GLN A 96 11.03 10.28 18.14
CA GLN A 96 12.50 10.23 18.06
C GLN A 96 13.08 9.14 18.96
N ALA A 97 12.66 9.07 20.23
CA ALA A 97 13.12 8.02 21.12
C ALA A 97 12.71 6.64 20.60
N LEU A 98 11.50 6.52 20.03
CA LEU A 98 11.01 5.27 19.47
C LEU A 98 11.86 4.83 18.26
N ALA A 99 12.16 5.74 17.34
CA ALA A 99 13.01 5.47 16.20
C ALA A 99 14.41 5.00 16.62
N ASN A 100 15.02 5.69 17.59
CA ASN A 100 16.32 5.31 18.14
C ASN A 100 16.28 3.93 18.81
N LYS A 101 15.18 3.58 19.49
CA LYS A 101 14.99 2.25 20.10
C LYS A 101 14.83 1.13 19.07
N VAL A 102 14.10 1.38 17.98
CA VAL A 102 13.74 0.36 16.98
C VAL A 102 14.88 0.14 15.96
N TYR A 103 15.58 1.21 15.59
CA TYR A 103 16.56 1.22 14.50
C TYR A 103 18.01 1.47 14.95
N GLY A 104 18.27 1.91 16.17
CA GLY A 104 19.63 2.10 16.68
C GLY A 104 20.42 0.78 16.72
N GLY A 105 21.72 0.84 16.40
CA GLY A 105 22.61 -0.32 16.37
C GLY A 105 22.40 -1.26 15.16
N ARG A 106 21.66 -0.84 14.14
CA ARG A 106 21.26 -1.68 12.99
C ARG A 106 21.48 -0.94 11.68
N MET A 107 21.76 -1.65 10.58
CA MET A 107 21.82 -1.08 9.23
C MET A 107 22.77 0.14 9.14
N GLY A 108 23.91 0.06 9.85
CA GLY A 108 24.90 1.12 9.94
C GLY A 108 24.61 2.23 10.95
N ASN A 109 23.47 2.18 11.66
CA ASN A 109 23.12 3.18 12.67
C ASN A 109 23.99 2.98 13.92
N THR A 110 25.01 3.83 14.11
CA THR A 110 25.93 3.78 15.25
C THR A 110 25.86 5.03 16.12
N GLY A 111 25.38 6.15 15.58
CA GLY A 111 25.15 7.39 16.31
C GLY A 111 23.90 7.34 17.18
N ALA A 112 23.90 8.09 18.27
CA ALA A 112 22.82 8.11 19.27
C ALA A 112 21.44 8.46 18.68
N ASN A 113 21.41 9.28 17.62
CA ASN A 113 20.18 9.70 16.95
C ASN A 113 20.00 9.12 15.54
N ASP A 114 20.78 8.09 15.18
CA ASP A 114 20.75 7.53 13.83
C ASP A 114 19.43 6.87 13.50
N GLY A 115 18.77 6.24 14.48
CA GLY A 115 17.48 5.61 14.25
C GLY A 115 16.42 6.63 13.81
N TRP A 116 16.44 7.82 14.40
CA TRP A 116 15.59 8.93 13.96
C TRP A 116 16.07 9.54 12.64
N ARG A 117 17.37 9.85 12.52
CA ARG A 117 17.94 10.53 11.35
C ARG A 117 17.75 9.71 10.06
N PHE A 118 17.90 8.39 10.14
CA PHE A 118 17.79 7.46 9.00
C PHE A 118 16.52 6.60 9.04
N ARG A 119 15.43 7.16 9.56
CA ARG A 119 14.09 6.54 9.53
C ARG A 119 13.55 6.39 8.09
N GLY A 120 12.53 5.58 7.90
CA GLY A 120 11.91 5.24 6.62
C GLY A 120 11.44 6.44 5.82
N ARG A 121 11.95 6.57 4.58
CA ARG A 121 11.55 7.61 3.62
C ARG A 121 11.47 7.14 2.17
N GLY A 122 10.75 7.91 1.36
CA GLY A 122 10.66 7.75 -0.08
C GLY A 122 9.57 6.76 -0.51
N LEU A 123 9.55 6.42 -1.79
CA LEU A 123 8.54 5.56 -2.41
C LEU A 123 8.59 4.09 -1.95
N VAL A 124 9.70 3.67 -1.33
CA VAL A 124 9.94 2.27 -0.88
C VAL A 124 10.47 2.20 0.56
N GLN A 125 10.37 3.30 1.32
CA GLN A 125 10.74 3.35 2.74
C GLN A 125 12.16 2.86 3.07
N ILE A 126 13.19 3.39 2.39
CA ILE A 126 14.59 3.06 2.75
C ILE A 126 14.88 3.49 4.20
N THR A 127 15.52 2.60 4.95
CA THR A 127 15.77 2.79 6.39
C THR A 127 17.20 2.38 6.75
N GLY A 128 17.85 3.12 7.64
CA GLY A 128 19.20 2.85 8.15
C GLY A 128 20.33 3.50 7.35
N ARG A 129 21.35 3.99 8.07
CA ARG A 129 22.49 4.76 7.54
C ARG A 129 23.12 4.11 6.31
N ASP A 130 23.36 2.80 6.33
CA ASP A 130 24.02 2.10 5.23
C ASP A 130 23.17 2.18 3.95
N ASN A 131 21.86 2.03 4.06
CA ASN A 131 20.96 2.14 2.92
C ASN A 131 20.92 3.56 2.37
N TYR A 132 20.87 4.58 3.24
CA TYR A 132 20.99 5.97 2.80
C TYR A 132 22.34 6.26 2.10
N LYS A 133 23.45 5.74 2.63
CA LYS A 133 24.78 5.86 2.01
C LYS A 133 24.85 5.23 0.62
N LYS A 134 24.21 4.08 0.38
CA LYS A 134 24.13 3.43 -0.95
C LYS A 134 23.56 4.36 -2.04
N TYR A 135 22.77 5.35 -1.65
CA TYR A 135 22.14 6.32 -2.56
C TYR A 135 22.77 7.72 -2.50
N GLY A 136 23.89 7.89 -1.79
CA GLY A 136 24.57 9.17 -1.63
C GLY A 136 23.89 10.12 -0.65
N LEU A 137 23.07 9.60 0.27
CA LEU A 137 22.23 10.40 1.18
C LEU A 137 22.67 10.32 2.65
N GLY A 138 23.90 9.89 2.92
CA GLY A 138 24.41 9.75 4.29
C GLY A 138 24.39 11.06 5.09
N ASP A 139 24.64 12.18 4.42
CA ASP A 139 24.69 13.51 5.04
C ASP A 139 23.39 14.30 4.90
N ALA A 140 22.52 13.90 3.97
CA ALA A 140 21.25 14.58 3.70
C ALA A 140 20.10 13.57 3.49
N PRO A 141 19.70 12.83 4.54
CA PRO A 141 18.67 11.78 4.41
C PRO A 141 17.29 12.33 4.03
N ASP A 142 16.96 13.57 4.40
CA ASP A 142 15.66 14.16 4.08
C ASP A 142 15.44 14.34 2.57
N LYS A 143 16.51 14.37 1.76
CA LYS A 143 16.41 14.37 0.29
C LYS A 143 15.73 13.13 -0.28
N ALA A 144 15.60 12.05 0.49
CA ALA A 144 14.80 10.89 0.07
C ALA A 144 13.30 11.21 -0.09
N LEU A 145 12.84 12.38 0.36
CA LEU A 145 11.49 12.90 0.16
C LEU A 145 11.35 13.81 -1.07
N GLU A 146 12.45 14.14 -1.76
CA GLU A 146 12.39 14.84 -3.05
C GLU A 146 11.99 13.86 -4.15
N ASP A 147 11.03 14.22 -5.01
CA ASP A 147 10.47 13.33 -6.03
C ASP A 147 11.54 12.68 -6.93
N SER A 148 12.47 13.49 -7.46
CA SER A 148 13.53 13.00 -8.34
C SER A 148 14.45 12.00 -7.63
N THR A 149 14.77 12.26 -6.36
CA THR A 149 15.60 11.38 -5.54
C THR A 149 14.84 10.09 -5.19
N ALA A 150 13.57 10.19 -4.81
CA ALA A 150 12.74 9.04 -4.45
C ALA A 150 12.49 8.10 -5.65
N VAL A 151 12.20 8.67 -6.83
CA VAL A 151 12.08 7.93 -8.09
C VAL A 151 13.42 7.27 -8.44
N ARG A 152 14.54 7.99 -8.33
CA ARG A 152 15.87 7.39 -8.56
C ARG A 152 16.14 6.20 -7.63
N ILE A 153 15.82 6.32 -6.34
CA ILE A 153 15.99 5.22 -5.36
C ILE A 153 15.18 3.99 -5.78
N LEU A 154 13.89 4.19 -6.12
CA LEU A 154 12.98 3.14 -6.58
C LEU A 154 13.58 2.38 -7.77
N PHE A 155 13.93 3.09 -8.84
CA PHE A 155 14.46 2.47 -10.05
C PHE A 155 15.84 1.85 -9.86
N ASP A 156 16.77 2.55 -9.21
CA ASP A 156 18.11 2.02 -8.96
C ASP A 156 18.08 0.76 -8.10
N GLY A 157 17.15 0.70 -7.13
CA GLY A 157 16.96 -0.47 -6.29
C GLY A 157 16.37 -1.65 -7.04
N MET A 158 15.34 -1.44 -7.86
CA MET A 158 14.66 -2.51 -8.57
C MET A 158 15.43 -3.03 -9.79
N ILE A 159 16.16 -2.16 -10.49
CA ILE A 159 16.93 -2.55 -11.68
C ILE A 159 18.26 -3.23 -11.27
N ASN A 160 18.97 -2.64 -10.30
CA ASN A 160 20.32 -3.08 -9.96
C ASN A 160 20.35 -3.96 -8.69
N GLY A 161 19.21 -4.27 -8.10
CA GLY A 161 19.10 -5.10 -6.90
C GLY A 161 19.71 -4.45 -5.65
N LYS A 162 19.72 -3.11 -5.54
CA LYS A 162 20.33 -2.43 -4.38
C LYS A 162 19.57 -2.63 -3.06
N PHE A 163 18.33 -3.13 -3.13
CA PHE A 163 17.53 -3.49 -1.96
C PHE A 163 17.94 -4.85 -1.40
N THR A 164 17.60 -5.95 -2.08
CA THR A 164 17.80 -7.33 -1.62
C THR A 164 18.80 -8.15 -2.46
N GLY A 165 19.34 -7.56 -3.53
CA GLY A 165 20.14 -8.26 -4.56
C GLY A 165 19.30 -8.77 -5.75
N LYS A 166 17.98 -8.84 -5.62
CA LYS A 166 17.07 -9.28 -6.67
C LYS A 166 16.68 -8.13 -7.60
N ARG A 167 16.55 -8.41 -8.89
CA ARG A 167 16.34 -7.41 -9.95
C ARG A 167 15.07 -7.68 -10.72
N LEU A 168 14.50 -6.63 -11.33
CA LEU A 168 13.37 -6.76 -12.27
C LEU A 168 13.62 -7.81 -13.36
N ALA A 169 14.83 -7.82 -13.93
CA ALA A 169 15.22 -8.77 -14.97
C ALA A 169 15.25 -10.24 -14.51
N ASP A 170 15.27 -10.49 -13.19
CA ASP A 170 15.22 -11.86 -12.66
C ASP A 170 13.78 -12.43 -12.68
N TYR A 171 12.75 -11.58 -12.85
CA TYR A 171 11.33 -11.98 -12.80
C TYR A 171 10.52 -11.62 -14.06
N PHE A 172 11.04 -10.71 -14.89
CA PHE A 172 10.37 -10.23 -16.10
C PHE A 172 11.32 -10.27 -17.29
N GLY A 173 10.96 -11.04 -18.33
CA GLY A 173 11.73 -11.18 -19.58
C GLY A 173 11.54 -12.53 -20.26
N ALA A 174 11.90 -12.63 -21.55
CA ALA A 174 11.87 -13.86 -22.35
C ALA A 174 10.50 -14.60 -22.35
N GLY A 175 9.39 -13.84 -22.38
CA GLY A 175 8.03 -14.39 -22.32
C GLY A 175 7.58 -14.83 -20.92
N ASN A 176 8.39 -14.60 -19.90
CA ASN A 176 8.07 -14.88 -18.50
C ASN A 176 7.74 -13.58 -17.74
N ALA A 177 6.70 -13.64 -16.90
CA ALA A 177 6.34 -12.60 -15.95
C ALA A 177 5.92 -13.24 -14.61
N ASN A 178 6.73 -13.04 -13.58
CA ASN A 178 6.46 -13.53 -12.22
C ASN A 178 6.29 -12.37 -11.22
N PRO A 179 5.14 -11.65 -11.25
CA PRO A 179 4.92 -10.50 -10.38
C PRO A 179 4.78 -10.88 -8.89
N GLU A 180 4.40 -12.11 -8.57
CA GLU A 180 4.33 -12.56 -7.17
C GLU A 180 5.74 -12.78 -6.61
N GLY A 181 6.59 -13.49 -7.34
CA GLY A 181 7.99 -13.69 -6.96
C GLY A 181 8.78 -12.39 -6.94
N ALA A 182 8.44 -11.43 -7.81
CA ALA A 182 9.11 -10.13 -7.86
C ALA A 182 9.02 -9.32 -6.56
N ARG A 183 8.16 -9.73 -5.59
CA ARG A 183 8.12 -9.09 -4.27
C ARG A 183 9.48 -9.14 -3.57
N ASP A 184 10.23 -10.21 -3.82
CA ASP A 184 11.61 -10.45 -3.35
C ASP A 184 12.59 -9.30 -3.68
N ILE A 185 12.26 -8.45 -4.67
CA ILE A 185 13.06 -7.27 -5.03
C ILE A 185 13.11 -6.26 -3.89
N VAL A 186 11.99 -6.02 -3.20
CA VAL A 186 11.87 -4.97 -2.18
C VAL A 186 11.86 -5.55 -0.77
N ASN A 187 11.17 -6.68 -0.60
CA ASN A 187 11.02 -7.37 0.68
C ASN A 187 10.99 -8.89 0.43
N GLY A 188 10.67 -9.74 1.42
CA GLY A 188 10.29 -11.14 1.16
C GLY A 188 8.89 -11.28 0.56
N SER A 189 8.22 -12.43 0.69
CA SER A 189 6.95 -12.72 -0.01
C SER A 189 5.66 -12.07 0.56
N ASP A 190 5.75 -11.14 1.52
CA ASP A 190 4.55 -10.53 2.11
C ASP A 190 3.77 -9.69 1.10
N LYS A 191 2.45 -9.86 1.10
CA LYS A 191 1.48 -9.22 0.18
C LYS A 191 1.74 -9.44 -1.31
N ALA A 192 2.55 -10.44 -1.69
CA ALA A 192 2.92 -10.72 -3.07
C ALA A 192 1.72 -10.77 -4.04
N SER A 193 0.69 -11.57 -3.73
CA SER A 193 -0.48 -11.71 -4.60
C SER A 193 -1.31 -10.42 -4.72
N LEU A 194 -1.34 -9.59 -3.66
CA LEU A 194 -2.00 -8.27 -3.69
C LEU A 194 -1.27 -7.31 -4.63
N ILE A 195 0.06 -7.24 -4.52
CA ILE A 195 0.89 -6.39 -5.41
C ILE A 195 0.82 -6.89 -6.85
N ALA A 196 0.80 -8.20 -7.06
CA ALA A 196 0.56 -8.78 -8.39
C ALA A 196 -0.81 -8.39 -8.96
N GLY A 197 -1.83 -8.20 -8.11
CA GLY A 197 -3.11 -7.61 -8.52
C GLY A 197 -2.97 -6.18 -9.05
N TYR A 198 -2.25 -5.32 -8.33
CA TYR A 198 -1.96 -3.95 -8.80
C TYR A 198 -1.14 -3.94 -10.09
N TYR A 199 -0.15 -4.82 -10.20
CA TYR A 199 0.65 -5.02 -11.40
C TYR A 199 -0.22 -5.28 -12.63
N ARG A 200 -1.19 -6.20 -12.54
CA ARG A 200 -2.08 -6.54 -13.67
C ARG A 200 -2.86 -5.30 -14.12
N ASN A 201 -3.44 -4.54 -13.18
CA ASN A 201 -4.17 -3.31 -13.50
C ASN A 201 -3.28 -2.24 -14.18
N PHE A 202 -2.04 -2.07 -13.72
CA PHE A 202 -1.11 -1.13 -14.34
C PHE A 202 -0.63 -1.61 -15.71
N LEU A 203 -0.41 -2.92 -15.89
CA LEU A 203 -0.04 -3.49 -17.18
C LEU A 203 -1.16 -3.29 -18.21
N ASP A 204 -2.41 -3.57 -17.84
CA ASP A 204 -3.58 -3.32 -18.69
C ASP A 204 -3.67 -1.83 -19.10
N SER A 205 -3.37 -0.93 -18.16
CA SER A 205 -3.35 0.52 -18.41
C SER A 205 -2.24 0.93 -19.39
N LEU A 206 -1.04 0.33 -19.28
CA LEU A 206 0.08 0.57 -20.20
C LEU A 206 -0.22 0.04 -21.61
N VAL A 207 -0.73 -1.20 -21.71
CA VAL A 207 -1.10 -1.83 -22.98
C VAL A 207 -2.18 -1.00 -23.69
N ALA A 208 -3.25 -0.61 -22.99
CA ALA A 208 -4.29 0.24 -23.56
C ALA A 208 -3.74 1.58 -24.08
N ALA A 209 -2.80 2.19 -23.33
CA ALA A 209 -2.15 3.43 -23.70
C ALA A 209 -1.18 3.32 -24.90
N ARG A 210 -0.59 2.14 -25.13
CA ARG A 210 0.25 1.86 -26.31
C ARG A 210 -0.57 1.59 -27.55
N GLU A 211 -1.61 0.78 -27.42
CA GLU A 211 -2.51 0.39 -28.52
C GLU A 211 -3.47 1.51 -28.92
N MET A 212 -3.39 2.68 -28.25
CA MET A 212 -4.32 3.81 -28.42
C MET A 212 -5.78 3.39 -28.33
N LYS A 213 -6.09 2.37 -27.50
CA LYS A 213 -7.46 1.94 -27.28
C LYS A 213 -8.26 3.15 -26.78
N PRO A 214 -9.37 3.50 -27.44
CA PRO A 214 -10.17 4.62 -27.00
C PRO A 214 -10.61 4.34 -25.57
N ALA A 215 -10.37 5.29 -24.68
CA ALA A 215 -10.94 5.22 -23.35
C ALA A 215 -12.46 5.26 -23.54
N VAL A 216 -13.12 4.11 -23.40
CA VAL A 216 -14.59 4.07 -23.40
C VAL A 216 -15.03 4.83 -22.16
N ALA A 217 -15.46 6.07 -22.32
CA ALA A 217 -16.23 6.76 -21.29
C ALA A 217 -17.52 5.96 -21.15
N GLU A 218 -17.57 5.04 -20.19
CA GLU A 218 -18.88 4.62 -19.70
C GLU A 218 -19.45 5.85 -19.02
N ASP A 219 -20.61 6.31 -19.52
CA ASP A 219 -21.40 7.32 -18.85
C ASP A 219 -21.51 6.95 -17.38
N ALA A 220 -21.25 7.91 -16.50
CA ALA A 220 -21.47 7.73 -15.08
C ALA A 220 -22.96 7.40 -14.89
N LYS A 221 -23.29 6.13 -14.69
CA LYS A 221 -24.60 5.74 -14.21
C LYS A 221 -24.72 6.27 -12.78
N PRO A 222 -25.71 7.13 -12.46
CA PRO A 222 -25.96 7.52 -11.08
C PRO A 222 -26.22 6.25 -10.28
N ASP A 223 -25.41 6.00 -9.27
CA ASP A 223 -25.51 4.82 -8.41
C ASP A 223 -26.60 5.07 -7.35
N ASP A 224 -27.85 5.24 -7.81
CA ASP A 224 -29.04 5.47 -6.99
C ASP A 224 -29.84 4.17 -6.79
N VAL A 225 -29.16 3.06 -6.54
CA VAL A 225 -29.83 1.84 -6.07
C VAL A 225 -29.68 1.80 -4.55
N PRO A 226 -30.78 1.91 -3.77
CA PRO A 226 -30.72 1.72 -2.34
C PRO A 226 -30.00 0.39 -2.03
N LEU A 227 -28.99 0.44 -1.16
CA LEU A 227 -28.09 -0.66 -0.77
C LEU A 227 -28.77 -2.03 -0.53
N LEU A 228 -30.08 -2.07 -0.27
CA LEU A 228 -30.88 -3.27 -0.02
C LEU A 228 -31.40 -3.99 -1.29
N GLN A 229 -31.30 -3.37 -2.48
CA GLN A 229 -31.76 -3.96 -3.74
C GLN A 229 -30.60 -4.48 -4.61
N ASP A 230 -29.37 -4.31 -4.17
CA ASP A 230 -28.21 -4.89 -4.81
C ASP A 230 -28.20 -6.41 -4.56
N LYS A 231 -28.19 -7.20 -5.64
CA LYS A 231 -28.15 -8.68 -5.58
C LYS A 231 -26.95 -9.18 -4.78
N THR A 232 -25.84 -8.47 -4.80
CA THR A 232 -24.63 -8.78 -4.02
C THR A 232 -24.85 -8.55 -2.53
N VAL A 233 -25.59 -7.52 -2.13
CA VAL A 233 -25.97 -7.27 -0.73
C VAL A 233 -27.04 -8.26 -0.25
N GLN A 234 -28.01 -8.61 -1.09
CA GLN A 234 -28.99 -9.65 -0.76
C GLN A 234 -28.34 -11.02 -0.57
N THR A 235 -27.29 -11.34 -1.34
CA THR A 235 -26.51 -12.58 -1.16
C THR A 235 -25.75 -12.58 0.17
N ILE A 236 -25.26 -11.41 0.62
CA ILE A 236 -24.60 -11.24 1.93
C ILE A 236 -25.60 -11.37 3.09
N VAL A 237 -26.79 -10.78 2.96
CA VAL A 237 -27.85 -10.84 4.00
C VAL A 237 -28.49 -12.24 4.07
N ALA A 238 -28.66 -12.94 2.94
CA ALA A 238 -29.16 -14.31 2.93
C ALA A 238 -28.14 -15.32 3.50
N GLY A 239 -26.84 -14.97 3.49
CA GLY A 239 -25.74 -15.81 3.97
C GLY A 239 -25.45 -15.73 5.48
N THR A 240 -26.20 -14.95 6.27
CA THR A 240 -25.97 -14.85 7.74
C THR A 240 -26.43 -16.07 8.54
N GLY A 241 -26.85 -17.13 7.87
CA GLY A 241 -27.15 -18.44 8.45
C GLY A 241 -26.00 -19.44 8.32
N GLY A 242 -24.84 -19.16 8.91
CA GLY A 242 -23.80 -20.16 9.15
C GLY A 242 -22.77 -20.32 8.02
N THR A 243 -21.49 -20.17 8.41
CA THR A 243 -20.29 -20.58 7.65
C THR A 243 -20.12 -20.00 6.26
N LEU A 244 -19.44 -18.84 6.12
CA LEU A 244 -18.60 -18.47 4.95
C LEU A 244 -17.85 -17.14 5.21
N VAL A 245 -16.87 -17.15 6.11
CA VAL A 245 -15.93 -16.01 6.26
C VAL A 245 -14.82 -16.04 5.19
N THR A 246 -14.65 -17.15 4.49
CA THR A 246 -13.55 -17.38 3.55
C THR A 246 -13.80 -16.89 2.12
N GLY A 247 -15.06 -16.77 1.66
CA GLY A 247 -15.38 -16.39 0.28
C GLY A 247 -15.35 -14.88 -0.01
N LEU A 248 -15.56 -14.03 1.00
CA LEU A 248 -15.67 -12.58 0.82
C LEU A 248 -14.33 -11.88 0.58
N ILE A 249 -13.21 -12.52 0.92
CA ILE A 249 -11.86 -11.95 0.73
C ILE A 249 -11.43 -12.02 -0.75
N GLY A 250 -12.00 -12.95 -1.53
CA GLY A 250 -11.63 -13.14 -2.95
C GLY A 250 -12.43 -12.30 -3.95
N ALA A 251 -13.61 -11.79 -3.59
CA ALA A 251 -14.52 -11.12 -4.52
C ALA A 251 -14.45 -9.59 -4.48
N VAL A 252 -13.65 -9.00 -3.58
CA VAL A 252 -13.62 -7.56 -3.36
C VAL A 252 -12.30 -6.98 -3.86
N SER A 253 -12.29 -6.56 -5.12
CA SER A 253 -11.13 -5.95 -5.80
C SER A 253 -10.92 -4.47 -5.46
N ASN A 254 -11.80 -3.89 -4.62
CA ASN A 254 -11.76 -2.48 -4.23
C ASN A 254 -11.49 -2.32 -2.70
N PRO A 255 -10.42 -1.61 -2.28
CA PRO A 255 -10.10 -1.35 -0.87
C PRO A 255 -11.24 -0.68 -0.08
N TRP A 256 -12.07 0.13 -0.74
CA TRP A 256 -13.20 0.82 -0.11
C TRP A 256 -14.38 -0.11 0.15
N ALA A 257 -14.63 -1.07 -0.75
CA ALA A 257 -15.62 -2.12 -0.51
C ALA A 257 -15.18 -3.04 0.65
N PHE A 258 -13.89 -3.26 0.84
CA PHE A 258 -13.35 -3.98 1.99
C PHE A 258 -13.55 -3.19 3.29
N ALA A 259 -13.33 -1.86 3.27
CA ALA A 259 -13.59 -0.98 4.41
C ALA A 259 -15.09 -0.93 4.77
N THR A 260 -15.98 -0.90 3.78
CA THR A 260 -17.44 -0.94 3.99
C THR A 260 -17.88 -2.29 4.55
N VAL A 261 -17.39 -3.41 4.02
CA VAL A 261 -17.69 -4.75 4.57
C VAL A 261 -17.11 -4.90 5.98
N ALA A 262 -15.90 -4.41 6.25
CA ALA A 262 -15.32 -4.42 7.59
C ALA A 262 -16.12 -3.55 8.58
N LEU A 263 -16.59 -2.37 8.16
CA LEU A 263 -17.46 -1.51 8.97
C LEU A 263 -18.81 -2.17 9.27
N LEU A 264 -19.42 -2.85 8.29
CA LEU A 264 -20.66 -3.60 8.47
C LEU A 264 -20.48 -4.79 9.42
N LEU A 265 -19.35 -5.51 9.33
CA LEU A 265 -19.02 -6.61 10.25
C LEU A 265 -18.74 -6.11 11.68
N VAL A 266 -18.10 -4.95 11.83
CA VAL A 266 -17.88 -4.30 13.14
C VAL A 266 -19.20 -3.81 13.72
N ALA A 267 -20.08 -3.21 12.91
CA ALA A 267 -21.41 -2.76 13.35
C ALA A 267 -22.29 -3.95 13.76
N ALA A 268 -22.28 -5.05 12.99
CA ALA A 268 -22.99 -6.29 13.32
C ALA A 268 -22.44 -6.95 14.59
N GLY A 269 -21.10 -7.02 14.73
CA GLY A 269 -20.44 -7.54 15.92
C GLY A 269 -20.70 -6.68 17.17
N ALA A 270 -20.70 -5.35 17.03
CA ALA A 270 -21.03 -4.43 18.10
C ALA A 270 -22.51 -4.52 18.50
N GLY A 271 -23.43 -4.63 17.53
CA GLY A 271 -24.85 -4.86 17.77
C GLY A 271 -25.11 -6.17 18.50
N PHE A 272 -24.46 -7.25 18.06
CA PHE A 272 -24.54 -8.57 18.71
C PHE A 272 -23.97 -8.54 20.14
N TRP A 273 -22.84 -7.84 20.36
CA TRP A 273 -22.26 -7.68 21.70
C TRP A 273 -23.14 -6.83 22.63
N LEU A 274 -23.72 -5.73 22.13
CA LEU A 274 -24.64 -4.89 22.90
C LEU A 274 -25.92 -5.64 23.27
N TRP A 275 -26.44 -6.49 22.38
CA TRP A 275 -27.58 -7.36 22.67
C TRP A 275 -27.24 -8.43 23.71
N LYS A 276 -26.12 -9.15 23.55
CA LYS A 276 -25.67 -10.19 24.50
C LYS A 276 -25.30 -9.62 25.88
N SER A 277 -24.84 -8.37 25.93
CA SER A 277 -24.51 -7.68 27.20
C SER A 277 -25.70 -6.99 27.86
N GLY A 278 -26.91 -7.13 27.30
CA GLY A 278 -28.14 -6.53 27.84
C GLY A 278 -28.20 -5.01 27.72
N ARG A 279 -27.33 -4.41 26.91
CA ARG A 279 -27.26 -2.94 26.70
C ARG A 279 -28.15 -2.45 25.56
N LEU A 280 -28.82 -3.38 24.89
CA LEU A 280 -29.79 -3.14 23.83
C LEU A 280 -31.05 -3.95 24.16
N GLU A 281 -32.05 -3.28 24.73
CA GLU A 281 -33.37 -3.87 25.03
C GLU A 281 -34.37 -3.49 23.94
N LEU A 282 -34.93 -4.50 23.26
CA LEU A 282 -36.05 -4.33 22.35
C LEU A 282 -37.34 -4.22 23.18
N LYS A 283 -37.79 -3.00 23.47
CA LYS A 283 -39.12 -2.79 24.02
C LYS A 283 -40.16 -3.07 22.93
N ARG A 284 -40.83 -4.22 23.01
CA ARG A 284 -42.05 -4.46 22.22
C ARG A 284 -43.13 -3.52 22.73
N VAL A 285 -43.56 -2.58 21.90
CA VAL A 285 -44.81 -1.86 22.13
C VAL A 285 -45.92 -2.81 21.68
N ALA A 286 -46.74 -3.26 22.63
CA ALA A 286 -47.96 -3.99 22.31
C ALA A 286 -48.95 -3.00 21.67
N VAL A 287 -49.50 -3.37 20.51
CA VAL A 287 -50.66 -2.73 19.90
C VAL A 287 -51.92 -3.34 20.49
#